data_AF-A0A7S4WG69-F1
#
_entry.id   AF-A0A7S4WG69-F1
#
_cell.length_a   1.000
_cell.length_b   1.000
_cell.length_c   1.000
_cell.angle_alpha   90.00
_cell.angle_beta   90.00
_cell.angle_gamma   90.00
#
_symmetry.space_group_name_H-M   'P 1'
#
loop_
_entity.id
_entity.type
_entity.pdbx_description
1 polymer ?
#
loop_
_entity_poly.entity_id
_entity_poly.type
_entity_poly.pdbx_seq_one_letter_code
_entity_poly.pdbx_strand_id
1 'polypeptide(L)'
;RVSAGAPPDGGADPADVAWAAGACSFPPALAAVLRGLRAQGAGSPWPLDTLVCVAWACARCGARDEDTRELLAGALGAARQALPQAGAQQLSTLLWSAATLSVRVPEEALQALLPRLPGCLAGLAAPALARLAWALAALLGSRAPQALGEALASQACRCSRELCAEDLANLAWAAARLGSCGACADRLLEAAGERAEEFGLHELANAAWALAELGAGETEQPAGLAALERLAAAAERLGGRPAAGEAEEAAPQRARLRSALARLRGGAAGTDAC
;
A
#
# COMPACT_ATOMS: atom_id res chain seq x y z
N ARG A 1 21.75 36.26 1.63
CA ARG A 1 21.55 35.90 3.06
C ARG A 1 20.06 35.78 3.28
N VAL A 2 19.50 34.59 3.09
CA VAL A 2 18.11 34.28 3.45
C VAL A 2 18.20 33.70 4.86
N SER A 3 17.67 34.44 5.84
CA SER A 3 17.60 33.97 7.23
C SER A 3 16.65 32.78 7.29
N ALA A 4 17.21 31.58 7.43
CA ALA A 4 16.52 30.47 8.04
C ALA A 4 16.25 30.87 9.50
N GLY A 5 14.98 31.13 9.82
CA GLY A 5 14.55 31.29 11.20
C GLY A 5 14.78 29.97 11.91
N ALA A 6 15.83 29.90 12.73
CA ALA A 6 15.95 28.87 13.74
C ALA A 6 14.74 29.00 14.71
N PRO A 7 14.09 27.90 15.09
CA PRO A 7 13.05 27.97 16.10
C PRO A 7 13.67 28.40 17.44
N PRO A 8 13.06 29.36 18.16
CA PRO A 8 13.43 29.64 19.53
C PRO A 8 12.86 28.52 20.42
N ASP A 9 13.62 28.14 21.44
CA ASP A 9 13.39 27.05 22.40
C ASP A 9 13.82 25.66 21.90
N GLY A 10 14.79 25.06 22.62
CA GLY A 10 15.45 23.78 22.29
C GLY A 10 14.58 22.52 22.43
N GLY A 11 13.36 22.55 21.89
CA GLY A 11 12.52 21.38 21.67
C GLY A 11 12.96 20.64 20.39
N ALA A 12 12.88 19.31 20.42
CA ALA A 12 13.15 18.49 19.25
C ALA A 12 12.12 18.77 18.12
N ASP A 13 12.56 18.72 16.86
CA ASP A 13 11.69 18.93 15.69
C ASP A 13 10.52 17.93 15.74
N PRO A 14 9.25 18.37 15.62
CA PRO A 14 8.10 17.48 15.58
C PRO A 14 8.21 16.38 14.51
N ALA A 15 8.89 16.64 13.39
CA ALA A 15 9.14 15.64 12.35
C ALA A 15 10.03 14.50 12.86
N ASP A 16 11.15 14.84 13.51
CA ASP A 16 12.10 13.86 14.05
C ASP A 16 11.47 13.03 15.17
N VAL A 17 10.72 13.69 16.07
CA VAL A 17 10.05 13.01 17.18
C VAL A 17 8.94 12.09 16.66
N ALA A 18 8.15 12.54 15.68
CA ALA A 18 7.11 11.71 15.08
C ALA A 18 7.72 10.50 14.37
N TRP A 19 8.78 10.70 13.58
CA TRP A 19 9.49 9.61 12.91
C TRP A 19 9.99 8.57 13.92
N ALA A 20 10.68 9.00 14.98
CA ALA A 20 11.16 8.11 16.03
C ALA A 20 10.00 7.38 16.73
N ALA A 21 8.91 8.08 17.04
CA ALA A 21 7.73 7.48 17.67
C ALA A 21 7.10 6.40 16.78
N GLY A 22 6.96 6.64 15.47
CA GLY A 22 6.43 5.66 14.53
C GLY A 22 7.37 4.46 14.33
N ALA A 23 8.68 4.70 14.28
CA ALA A 23 9.69 3.65 14.12
C ALA A 23 9.74 2.71 15.33
N CYS A 24 9.59 3.25 16.54
CA CYS A 24 9.56 2.49 17.78
C CYS A 24 8.15 2.02 18.19
N SER A 25 7.12 2.30 17.39
CA SER A 25 5.72 2.05 17.76
C SER A 25 5.40 2.57 19.16
N PHE A 26 5.71 3.84 19.44
CA PHE A 26 5.60 4.47 20.76
C PHE A 26 4.52 5.58 20.80
N PRO A 27 3.24 5.22 21.04
CA PRO A 27 2.11 6.16 21.06
C PRO A 27 2.24 7.36 21.99
N PRO A 28 2.86 7.28 23.19
CA PRO A 28 2.94 8.43 24.09
C PRO A 28 3.72 9.62 23.52
N ALA A 29 4.85 9.37 22.83
CA ALA A 29 5.61 10.44 22.18
C ALA A 29 4.83 11.05 21.02
N LEU A 30 4.17 10.21 20.21
CA LEU A 30 3.30 10.67 19.13
C LEU A 30 2.15 11.55 19.67
N ALA A 31 1.51 11.14 20.78
CA ALA A 31 0.44 11.91 21.40
C ALA A 31 0.91 13.29 21.90
N ALA A 32 2.16 13.39 22.38
CA ALA A 32 2.75 14.67 22.75
C ALA A 32 2.93 15.60 21.53
N VAL A 33 3.46 15.07 20.43
CA VAL A 33 3.60 15.81 19.16
C VAL A 33 2.23 16.28 18.65
N LEU A 34 1.24 15.39 18.61
CA LEU A 34 -0.12 15.72 18.16
C LEU A 34 -0.78 16.80 19.01
N ARG A 35 -0.60 16.78 20.34
CA ARG A 35 -1.11 17.86 21.22
C ARG A 35 -0.45 19.21 20.90
N GLY A 36 0.87 19.23 20.70
CA GLY A 36 1.59 20.45 20.33
C GLY A 36 1.13 21.02 18.99
N LEU A 37 0.95 20.15 17.98
CA LEU A 37 0.46 20.54 16.66
C LEU A 37 -1.01 21.01 16.67
N ARG A 38 -1.87 20.40 17.49
CA ARG A 38 -3.26 20.86 17.69
C ARG A 38 -3.32 22.26 18.28
N ALA A 39 -2.41 22.59 19.20
CA ALA A 39 -2.35 23.94 19.78
C ALA A 39 -2.00 25.03 18.75
N GLN A 40 -1.35 24.66 17.63
CA GLN A 40 -1.06 25.58 16.52
C GLN A 40 -2.27 25.80 15.59
N GLY A 41 -3.33 25.00 15.71
CA GLY A 41 -4.53 25.02 14.89
C GLY A 41 -4.44 24.15 13.62
N ALA A 42 -5.53 23.46 13.30
CA ALA A 42 -5.59 22.48 12.20
C ALA A 42 -5.39 23.07 10.79
N GLY A 43 -5.47 24.40 10.64
CA GLY A 43 -5.23 25.11 9.37
C GLY A 43 -3.82 25.68 9.23
N SER A 44 -2.94 25.51 10.21
CA SER A 44 -1.56 26.00 10.15
C SER A 44 -0.78 25.22 9.07
N PRO A 45 -0.08 25.89 8.13
CA PRO A 45 0.70 25.21 7.13
C PRO A 45 1.92 24.54 7.78
N TRP A 46 1.96 23.21 7.72
CA TRP A 46 3.13 22.46 8.18
C TRP A 46 4.15 22.33 7.06
N PRO A 47 5.46 22.29 7.38
CA PRO A 47 6.45 21.77 6.45
C PRO A 47 6.02 20.38 5.96
N LEU A 48 6.24 20.10 4.68
CA LEU A 48 5.81 18.84 4.08
C LEU A 48 6.45 17.64 4.78
N ASP A 49 7.71 17.74 5.19
CA ASP A 49 8.41 16.67 5.91
C ASP A 49 7.78 16.39 7.27
N THR A 50 7.37 17.42 8.02
CA THR A 50 6.61 17.26 9.26
C THR A 50 5.29 16.54 9.01
N LEU A 51 4.54 16.94 7.97
CA LEU A 51 3.28 16.28 7.61
C LEU A 51 3.51 14.80 7.24
N VAL A 52 4.53 14.50 6.45
CA VAL A 52 4.89 13.13 6.07
C VAL A 52 5.23 12.29 7.31
N CYS A 53 6.11 12.77 8.18
CA CYS A 53 6.54 12.04 9.37
C CYS A 53 5.39 11.83 10.37
N VAL A 54 4.56 12.84 10.61
CA VAL A 54 3.41 12.74 11.52
C VAL A 54 2.35 11.79 10.96
N ALA A 55 1.97 11.94 9.69
CA ALA A 55 0.99 11.04 9.07
C ALA A 55 1.46 9.59 9.08
N TRP A 56 2.75 9.36 8.78
CA TRP A 56 3.35 8.04 8.85
C TRP A 56 3.34 7.45 10.26
N ALA A 57 3.76 8.23 11.25
CA ALA A 57 3.74 7.80 12.64
C ALA A 57 2.33 7.47 13.13
N CYS A 58 1.32 8.29 12.76
CA CYS A 58 -0.08 8.01 13.05
C CYS A 58 -0.54 6.69 12.42
N ALA A 59 -0.22 6.45 11.15
CA ALA A 59 -0.57 5.21 10.47
C ALA A 59 0.09 3.99 11.13
N ARG A 60 1.37 4.11 11.51
CA ARG A 60 2.14 3.05 12.17
C ARG A 60 1.67 2.73 13.59
N CYS A 61 1.33 3.75 14.36
CA CYS A 61 0.83 3.59 15.73
C CYS A 61 -0.68 3.29 15.80
N GLY A 62 -1.39 3.24 14.66
CA GLY A 62 -2.83 3.02 14.63
C GLY A 62 -3.64 4.17 15.23
N ALA A 63 -3.11 5.39 15.22
CA ALA A 63 -3.79 6.59 15.73
C ALA A 63 -4.93 7.01 14.78
N ARG A 64 -6.10 6.39 14.99
CA ARG A 64 -7.28 6.50 14.12
C ARG A 64 -8.45 7.24 14.77
N ASP A 65 -8.21 7.94 15.88
CA ASP A 65 -9.21 8.81 16.51
C ASP A 65 -9.59 9.96 15.59
N GLU A 66 -10.82 10.47 15.76
CA GLU A 66 -11.37 11.51 14.90
C GLU A 66 -10.53 12.79 14.95
N ASP A 67 -10.07 13.20 16.13
CA ASP A 67 -9.23 14.39 16.30
C ASP A 67 -7.92 14.29 15.52
N THR A 68 -7.31 13.10 15.43
CA THR A 68 -6.11 12.86 14.61
C THR A 68 -6.44 12.96 13.13
N ARG A 69 -7.58 12.39 12.69
CA ARG A 69 -8.00 12.47 11.28
C ARG A 69 -8.32 13.88 10.84
N GLU A 70 -9.05 14.64 11.65
CA GLU A 70 -9.39 16.04 11.37
C GLU A 70 -8.14 16.90 11.30
N LEU A 71 -7.19 16.71 12.22
CA LEU A 71 -5.91 17.42 12.21
C LEU A 71 -5.13 17.14 10.91
N LEU A 72 -4.99 15.88 10.52
CA LEU A 72 -4.28 15.50 9.29
C LEU A 72 -5.02 15.97 8.03
N ALA A 73 -6.36 15.94 8.02
CA ALA A 73 -7.16 16.46 6.92
C ALA A 73 -6.97 17.98 6.75
N GLY A 74 -6.95 18.72 7.87
CA GLY A 74 -6.64 20.14 7.90
C GLY A 74 -5.24 20.45 7.36
N ALA A 75 -4.22 19.71 7.83
CA ALA A 75 -2.84 19.87 7.40
C ALA A 75 -2.65 19.52 5.91
N LEU A 76 -3.28 18.46 5.41
CA LEU A 76 -3.32 18.13 3.97
C LEU A 76 -4.02 19.23 3.16
N GLY A 77 -5.10 19.78 3.69
CA GLY A 77 -5.80 20.93 3.10
C GLY A 77 -4.91 22.18 3.00
N ALA A 78 -4.13 22.47 4.05
CA ALA A 78 -3.17 23.58 4.05
C ALA A 78 -2.01 23.31 3.06
N ALA A 79 -1.55 22.06 2.95
CA ALA A 79 -0.48 21.65 2.05
C ALA A 79 -0.92 21.42 0.58
N ARG A 80 -2.20 21.63 0.22
CA ARG A 80 -2.77 21.21 -1.07
C ARG A 80 -2.00 21.69 -2.31
N GLN A 81 -1.36 22.87 -2.23
CA GLN A 81 -0.57 23.44 -3.33
C GLN A 81 0.87 22.91 -3.40
N ALA A 82 1.38 22.40 -2.27
CA ALA A 82 2.70 21.79 -2.17
C ALA A 82 2.66 20.28 -2.52
N LEU A 83 1.54 19.59 -2.28
CA LEU A 83 1.40 18.15 -2.58
C LEU A 83 1.76 17.82 -4.03
N PRO A 84 1.30 18.55 -5.06
CA PRO A 84 1.66 18.26 -6.45
C PRO A 84 3.14 18.44 -6.76
N GLN A 85 3.93 19.05 -5.87
CA GLN A 85 5.37 19.31 -6.03
C GLN A 85 6.24 18.32 -5.24
N ALA A 86 5.64 17.52 -4.34
CA ALA A 86 6.33 16.57 -3.49
C ALA A 86 7.14 15.54 -4.30
N GLY A 87 8.25 15.07 -3.71
CA GLY A 87 9.03 13.98 -4.25
C GLY A 87 8.28 12.64 -4.20
N ALA A 88 8.64 11.69 -5.07
CA ALA A 88 7.95 10.40 -5.15
C ALA A 88 7.96 9.64 -3.80
N GLN A 89 9.07 9.70 -3.04
CA GLN A 89 9.17 9.05 -1.74
C GLN A 89 8.22 9.68 -0.70
N GLN A 90 8.12 11.01 -0.67
CA GLN A 90 7.19 11.73 0.20
C GLN A 90 5.74 11.39 -0.16
N LEU A 91 5.41 11.32 -1.46
CA LEU A 91 4.09 10.93 -1.94
C LEU A 91 3.74 9.48 -1.56
N SER A 92 4.66 8.54 -1.75
CA SER A 92 4.48 7.14 -1.37
C SER A 92 4.11 7.01 0.11
N THR A 93 4.87 7.67 0.99
CA THR A 93 4.62 7.64 2.43
C THR A 93 3.31 8.34 2.79
N LEU A 94 3.11 9.57 2.31
CA LEU A 94 1.98 10.40 2.71
C LEU A 94 0.63 9.86 2.22
N LEU A 95 0.54 9.45 0.96
CA LEU A 95 -0.70 8.92 0.40
C LEU A 95 -1.06 7.57 1.03
N TRP A 96 -0.06 6.74 1.32
CA TRP A 96 -0.29 5.51 2.07
C TRP A 96 -0.81 5.80 3.46
N SER A 97 -0.19 6.72 4.20
CA SER A 97 -0.65 7.11 5.53
C SER A 97 -2.08 7.65 5.50
N ALA A 98 -2.41 8.51 4.52
CA ALA A 98 -3.76 9.03 4.35
C ALA A 98 -4.76 7.90 4.07
N ALA A 99 -4.43 6.98 3.16
CA ALA A 99 -5.28 5.83 2.84
C ALA A 99 -5.46 4.88 4.04
N THR A 100 -4.39 4.56 4.76
CA THR A 100 -4.40 3.68 5.96
C THR A 100 -5.21 4.28 7.10
N LEU A 101 -5.20 5.60 7.26
CA LEU A 101 -5.94 6.31 8.29
C LEU A 101 -7.35 6.71 7.85
N SER A 102 -7.72 6.47 6.60
CA SER A 102 -8.96 6.95 5.97
C SER A 102 -9.11 8.47 6.03
N VAL A 103 -7.99 9.20 5.91
CA VAL A 103 -7.96 10.67 5.86
C VAL A 103 -8.16 11.13 4.42
N ARG A 104 -9.05 12.10 4.22
CA ARG A 104 -9.35 12.65 2.90
C ARG A 104 -8.17 13.53 2.42
N VAL A 105 -7.58 13.15 1.29
CA VAL A 105 -6.67 14.02 0.53
C VAL A 105 -7.52 15.02 -0.26
N PRO A 106 -7.17 16.32 -0.31
CA PRO A 106 -7.89 17.32 -1.09
C PRO A 106 -8.02 16.89 -2.56
N GLU A 107 -9.24 16.91 -3.10
CA GLU A 107 -9.52 16.43 -4.45
C GLU A 107 -8.73 17.23 -5.50
N GLU A 108 -8.60 18.55 -5.33
CA GLU A 108 -7.85 19.39 -6.25
C GLU A 108 -6.36 19.02 -6.28
N ALA A 109 -5.79 18.65 -5.12
CA ALA A 109 -4.41 18.20 -5.04
C ALA A 109 -4.24 16.82 -5.68
N LEU A 110 -5.21 15.91 -5.48
CA LEU A 110 -5.20 14.59 -6.10
C LEU A 110 -5.31 14.68 -7.62
N GLN A 111 -6.20 15.53 -8.14
CA GLN A 111 -6.34 15.80 -9.57
C GLN A 111 -5.06 16.40 -10.18
N ALA A 112 -4.41 17.33 -9.47
CA ALA A 112 -3.13 17.89 -9.90
C ALA A 112 -1.97 16.87 -9.86
N LEU A 113 -2.06 15.85 -9.00
CA LEU A 113 -1.08 14.76 -8.91
C LEU A 113 -1.24 13.73 -10.04
N LEU A 114 -2.48 13.43 -10.49
CA LEU A 114 -2.76 12.34 -11.43
C LEU A 114 -1.84 12.31 -12.67
N PRO A 115 -1.58 13.43 -13.38
CA PRO A 115 -0.69 13.41 -14.55
C PRO A 115 0.77 13.07 -14.23
N ARG A 116 1.21 13.28 -12.98
CA ARG A 116 2.59 13.03 -12.51
C ARG A 116 2.80 11.62 -11.99
N LEU A 117 1.76 10.96 -11.49
CA LEU A 117 1.87 9.66 -10.81
C LEU A 117 2.57 8.57 -11.65
N PRO A 118 2.34 8.44 -12.97
CA PRO A 118 3.09 7.49 -13.80
C PRO A 118 4.61 7.68 -13.72
N GLY A 119 5.08 8.93 -13.75
CA GLY A 119 6.50 9.27 -13.61
C GLY A 119 7.04 9.03 -12.21
N CYS A 120 6.23 9.30 -11.17
CA CYS A 120 6.60 9.01 -9.79
C CYS A 120 6.80 7.51 -9.55
N LEU A 121 5.91 6.66 -10.08
CA LEU A 121 6.05 5.21 -9.98
C LEU A 121 7.37 4.71 -10.58
N ALA A 122 7.80 5.26 -11.71
CA ALA A 122 9.03 4.86 -12.39
C ALA A 122 10.32 5.18 -11.61
N GLY A 123 10.27 6.16 -10.69
CA GLY A 123 11.42 6.62 -9.91
C GLY A 123 11.51 6.02 -8.49
N LEU A 124 10.59 5.12 -8.12
CA LEU A 124 10.54 4.54 -6.78
C LEU A 124 11.26 3.19 -6.71
N ALA A 125 11.92 2.94 -5.57
CA ALA A 125 12.34 1.61 -5.20
C ALA A 125 11.12 0.69 -4.98
N ALA A 126 11.30 -0.61 -5.20
CA ALA A 126 10.21 -1.59 -5.26
C ALA A 126 9.25 -1.53 -4.04
N PRO A 127 9.71 -1.49 -2.77
CA PRO A 127 8.80 -1.41 -1.62
C PRO A 127 8.00 -0.10 -1.56
N ALA A 128 8.64 1.03 -1.89
CA ALA A 128 7.98 2.33 -1.92
C ALA A 128 6.95 2.42 -3.06
N LEU A 129 7.24 1.73 -4.17
CA LEU A 129 6.32 1.59 -5.29
C LEU A 129 5.07 0.80 -4.90
N ALA A 130 5.23 -0.39 -4.30
CA ALA A 130 4.12 -1.21 -3.83
C ALA A 130 3.20 -0.44 -2.87
N ARG A 131 3.82 0.31 -1.94
CA ARG A 131 3.12 1.18 -1.01
C ARG A 131 2.31 2.28 -1.70
N LEU A 132 2.92 3.00 -2.64
CA LEU A 132 2.24 4.06 -3.40
C LEU A 132 1.11 3.47 -4.24
N ALA A 133 1.35 2.34 -4.92
CA ALA A 133 0.36 1.65 -5.74
C ALA A 133 -0.89 1.28 -4.92
N TRP A 134 -0.69 0.67 -3.75
CA TRP A 134 -1.77 0.32 -2.84
C TRP A 134 -2.55 1.56 -2.39
N ALA A 135 -1.85 2.64 -2.02
CA ALA A 135 -2.48 3.89 -1.61
C ALA A 135 -3.35 4.48 -2.72
N LEU A 136 -2.85 4.52 -3.95
CA LEU A 136 -3.58 5.03 -5.11
C LEU A 136 -4.81 4.17 -5.42
N ALA A 137 -4.68 2.84 -5.37
CA ALA A 137 -5.80 1.92 -5.54
C ALA A 137 -6.87 2.09 -4.46
N ALA A 138 -6.47 2.35 -3.22
CA ALA A 138 -7.38 2.62 -2.11
C ALA A 138 -8.12 3.97 -2.27
N LEU A 139 -7.40 5.03 -2.65
CA LEU A 139 -7.95 6.40 -2.76
C LEU A 139 -8.80 6.61 -4.02
N LEU A 140 -8.33 6.12 -5.17
CA LEU A 140 -8.96 6.36 -6.47
C LEU A 140 -10.04 5.32 -6.78
N GLY A 141 -9.79 4.05 -6.45
CA GLY A 141 -10.65 2.95 -6.87
C GLY A 141 -10.88 2.98 -8.39
N SER A 142 -12.13 2.91 -8.82
CA SER A 142 -12.54 2.96 -10.23
C SER A 142 -12.32 4.32 -10.92
N ARG A 143 -11.94 5.37 -10.18
CA ARG A 143 -11.65 6.71 -10.73
C ARG A 143 -10.21 6.83 -11.25
N ALA A 144 -9.41 5.78 -11.13
CA ALA A 144 -8.03 5.80 -11.57
C ALA A 144 -7.93 5.92 -13.10
N PRO A 145 -7.06 6.80 -13.64
CA PRO A 145 -6.80 6.87 -15.07
C PRO A 145 -6.16 5.58 -15.58
N GLN A 146 -6.53 5.14 -16.80
CA GLN A 146 -5.95 3.96 -17.44
C GLN A 146 -4.41 4.02 -17.52
N ALA A 147 -3.85 5.20 -17.84
CA ALA A 147 -2.40 5.41 -17.92
C ALA A 147 -1.68 5.12 -16.58
N LEU A 148 -2.35 5.28 -15.45
CA LEU A 148 -1.80 4.92 -14.13
C LEU A 148 -1.73 3.39 -13.97
N GLY A 149 -2.77 2.67 -14.40
CA GLY A 149 -2.78 1.21 -14.42
C GLY A 149 -1.71 0.63 -15.33
N GLU A 150 -1.53 1.18 -16.54
CA GLU A 150 -0.48 0.77 -17.48
C GLU A 150 0.93 1.04 -16.94
N ALA A 151 1.15 2.23 -16.36
CA ALA A 151 2.41 2.56 -15.72
C ALA A 151 2.71 1.58 -14.58
N LEU A 152 1.72 1.26 -13.74
CA LEU A 152 1.87 0.31 -12.65
C LEU A 152 2.20 -1.10 -13.15
N ALA A 153 1.51 -1.60 -14.18
CA ALA A 153 1.82 -2.90 -14.79
C ALA A 153 3.25 -2.95 -15.33
N SER A 154 3.71 -1.88 -15.98
CA SER A 154 5.08 -1.74 -16.46
C SER A 154 6.10 -1.82 -15.33
N GLN A 155 5.84 -1.17 -14.19
CA GLN A 155 6.74 -1.24 -13.04
C GLN A 155 6.69 -2.60 -12.36
N ALA A 156 5.50 -3.18 -12.18
CA ALA A 156 5.33 -4.50 -11.57
C ALA A 156 6.10 -5.57 -12.34
N CYS A 157 6.11 -5.51 -13.67
CA CYS A 157 6.95 -6.39 -14.49
C CYS A 157 8.45 -6.29 -14.19
N ARG A 158 8.93 -5.11 -13.79
CA ARG A 158 10.35 -4.87 -13.56
C ARG A 158 10.79 -5.31 -12.17
N CYS A 159 10.00 -4.99 -11.15
CA CYS A 159 10.45 -5.11 -9.77
C CYS A 159 9.80 -6.24 -8.99
N SER A 160 8.94 -7.07 -9.58
CA SER A 160 8.19 -8.12 -8.84
C SER A 160 9.11 -9.02 -8.01
N ARG A 161 10.26 -9.45 -8.55
CA ARG A 161 11.20 -10.32 -7.82
C ARG A 161 11.91 -9.65 -6.64
N GLU A 162 11.91 -8.32 -6.57
CA GLU A 162 12.58 -7.55 -5.50
C GLU A 162 11.71 -7.38 -4.24
N LEU A 163 10.41 -7.64 -4.34
CA LEU A 163 9.42 -7.36 -3.28
C LEU A 163 9.27 -8.53 -2.33
N CYS A 164 9.16 -8.27 -1.02
CA CYS A 164 8.72 -9.31 -0.08
C CYS A 164 7.26 -9.72 -0.33
N ALA A 165 6.81 -10.81 0.30
CA ALA A 165 5.43 -11.31 0.16
C ALA A 165 4.34 -10.23 0.41
N GLU A 166 4.49 -9.41 1.44
CA GLU A 166 3.53 -8.34 1.77
C GLU A 166 3.48 -7.28 0.65
N ASP A 167 4.64 -6.77 0.24
CA ASP A 167 4.74 -5.76 -0.82
C ASP A 167 4.23 -6.31 -2.16
N LEU A 168 4.48 -7.60 -2.43
CA LEU A 168 4.03 -8.25 -3.65
C LEU A 168 2.51 -8.44 -3.67
N ALA A 169 1.91 -8.83 -2.53
CA ALA A 169 0.45 -8.88 -2.37
C ALA A 169 -0.18 -7.50 -2.57
N ASN A 170 0.41 -6.46 -1.99
CA ASN A 170 -0.05 -5.08 -2.12
C ASN A 170 0.02 -4.58 -3.55
N LEU A 171 1.12 -4.85 -4.24
CA LEU A 171 1.32 -4.48 -5.64
C LEU A 171 0.33 -5.21 -6.56
N ALA A 172 0.18 -6.53 -6.40
CA ALA A 172 -0.77 -7.31 -7.18
C ALA A 172 -2.21 -6.81 -6.97
N TRP A 173 -2.60 -6.57 -5.71
CA TRP A 173 -3.93 -6.04 -5.38
C TRP A 173 -4.17 -4.66 -6.00
N ALA A 174 -3.17 -3.78 -5.94
CA ALA A 174 -3.26 -2.47 -6.57
C ALA A 174 -3.41 -2.57 -8.09
N ALA A 175 -2.62 -3.43 -8.74
CA ALA A 175 -2.67 -3.66 -10.17
C ALA A 175 -4.05 -4.17 -10.62
N ALA A 176 -4.60 -5.15 -9.91
CA ALA A 176 -5.95 -5.67 -10.16
C ALA A 176 -7.02 -4.58 -10.01
N ARG A 177 -6.95 -3.81 -8.92
CA ARG A 177 -7.96 -2.80 -8.57
C ARG A 177 -7.91 -1.55 -9.45
N LEU A 178 -6.73 -1.21 -9.99
CA LEU A 178 -6.54 -0.10 -10.92
C LEU A 178 -6.79 -0.50 -12.38
N GLY A 179 -7.25 -1.73 -12.64
CA GLY A 179 -7.59 -2.21 -13.97
C GLY A 179 -6.38 -2.36 -14.89
N SER A 180 -5.21 -2.69 -14.33
CA SER A 180 -4.01 -2.91 -15.13
C SER A 180 -4.20 -4.12 -16.06
N CYS A 181 -3.69 -4.04 -17.28
CA CYS A 181 -3.72 -5.18 -18.20
C CYS A 181 -2.92 -6.37 -17.61
N GLY A 182 -3.40 -7.60 -17.84
CA GLY A 182 -2.77 -8.85 -17.39
C GLY A 182 -1.33 -9.09 -17.90
N ALA A 183 -0.72 -8.13 -18.59
CA ALA A 183 0.66 -8.18 -19.09
C ALA A 183 1.72 -8.48 -18.01
N CYS A 184 1.41 -8.19 -16.74
CA CYS A 184 2.29 -8.51 -15.61
C CYS A 184 1.83 -9.70 -14.76
N ALA A 185 0.70 -10.32 -15.10
CA ALA A 185 0.04 -11.36 -14.31
C ALA A 185 0.96 -12.58 -14.11
N ASP A 186 1.56 -13.09 -15.18
CA ASP A 186 2.52 -14.21 -15.13
C ASP A 186 3.74 -13.88 -14.27
N ARG A 187 4.33 -12.69 -14.42
CA ARG A 187 5.51 -12.29 -13.63
C ARG A 187 5.21 -12.09 -12.16
N LEU A 188 4.02 -11.58 -11.84
CA LEU A 188 3.56 -11.45 -10.46
C LEU A 188 3.28 -12.82 -9.85
N LEU A 189 2.68 -13.73 -10.63
CA LEU A 189 2.43 -15.10 -10.23
C LEU A 189 3.74 -15.85 -9.97
N GLU A 190 4.71 -15.79 -10.89
CA GLU A 190 6.03 -16.40 -10.71
C GLU A 190 6.72 -15.90 -9.45
N ALA A 191 6.80 -14.58 -9.26
CA ALA A 191 7.43 -13.99 -8.09
C ALA A 191 6.68 -14.33 -6.78
N ALA A 192 5.35 -14.43 -6.82
CA ALA A 192 4.57 -14.92 -5.69
C ALA A 192 4.86 -16.40 -5.40
N GLY A 193 5.00 -17.23 -6.43
CA GLY A 193 5.34 -18.64 -6.29
C GLY A 193 6.75 -18.87 -5.73
N GLU A 194 7.74 -18.09 -6.16
CA GLU A 194 9.11 -18.09 -5.62
C GLU A 194 9.12 -17.78 -4.11
N ARG A 195 8.18 -16.95 -3.65
CA ARG A 195 8.06 -16.47 -2.26
C ARG A 195 6.92 -17.12 -1.51
N ALA A 196 6.34 -18.21 -2.01
CA ALA A 196 5.11 -18.80 -1.46
C ALA A 196 5.22 -19.11 0.05
N GLU A 197 6.43 -19.39 0.55
CA GLU A 197 6.67 -19.68 1.96
C GLU A 197 6.77 -18.44 2.86
N GLU A 198 6.97 -17.25 2.30
CA GLU A 198 7.04 -15.99 3.02
C GLU A 198 5.65 -15.41 3.34
N PHE A 199 4.61 -15.88 2.64
CA PHE A 199 3.26 -15.34 2.82
C PHE A 199 2.62 -15.79 4.13
N GLY A 200 2.04 -14.82 4.86
CA GLY A 200 1.02 -15.10 5.85
C GLY A 200 -0.34 -15.37 5.21
N LEU A 201 -1.32 -15.77 6.04
CA LEU A 201 -2.67 -16.11 5.58
C LEU A 201 -3.36 -14.93 4.86
N HIS A 202 -3.17 -13.71 5.37
CA HIS A 202 -3.79 -12.51 4.82
C HIS A 202 -3.16 -12.11 3.48
N GLU A 203 -1.83 -12.07 3.42
CA GLU A 203 -1.06 -11.69 2.25
C GLU A 203 -1.33 -12.69 1.12
N LEU A 204 -1.34 -14.00 1.43
CA LEU A 204 -1.61 -15.03 0.44
C LEU A 204 -3.02 -14.92 -0.13
N ALA A 205 -4.03 -14.65 0.73
CA ALA A 205 -5.40 -14.47 0.28
C ALA A 205 -5.54 -13.25 -0.64
N ASN A 206 -4.85 -12.16 -0.33
CA ASN A 206 -4.83 -10.95 -1.17
C ASN A 206 -4.13 -11.20 -2.51
N ALA A 207 -2.95 -11.81 -2.49
CA ALA A 207 -2.19 -12.14 -3.69
C ALA A 207 -2.97 -13.10 -4.60
N ALA A 208 -3.52 -14.19 -4.04
CA ALA A 208 -4.32 -15.15 -4.81
C ALA A 208 -5.56 -14.51 -5.45
N TRP A 209 -6.26 -13.63 -4.72
CA TRP A 209 -7.41 -12.91 -5.28
C TRP A 209 -6.97 -12.00 -6.42
N ALA A 210 -5.92 -11.21 -6.20
CA ALA A 210 -5.44 -10.25 -7.19
C ALA A 210 -4.93 -10.92 -8.47
N LEU A 211 -4.17 -12.01 -8.33
CA LEU A 211 -3.69 -12.81 -9.45
C LEU A 211 -4.85 -13.42 -10.26
N ALA A 212 -5.94 -13.83 -9.57
CA ALA A 212 -7.12 -14.33 -10.25
C ALA A 212 -7.85 -13.23 -11.03
N GLU A 213 -7.96 -12.02 -10.47
CA GLU A 213 -8.54 -10.87 -11.19
C GLU A 213 -7.68 -10.42 -12.38
N LEU A 214 -6.36 -10.61 -12.30
CA LEU A 214 -5.42 -10.31 -13.38
C LEU A 214 -5.35 -11.39 -14.47
N GLY A 215 -6.08 -12.50 -14.31
CA GLY A 215 -6.07 -13.62 -15.28
C GLY A 215 -4.83 -14.50 -15.22
N ALA A 216 -4.00 -14.41 -14.17
CA ALA A 216 -2.76 -15.21 -14.06
C ALA A 216 -3.00 -16.73 -14.00
N GLY A 217 -4.25 -17.13 -13.73
CA GLY A 217 -4.67 -18.52 -13.70
C GLY A 217 -4.69 -19.20 -15.06
N GLU A 218 -4.82 -18.44 -16.15
CA GLU A 218 -4.94 -18.97 -17.52
C GLU A 218 -3.55 -19.24 -18.15
N THR A 219 -2.49 -19.19 -17.34
CA THR A 219 -1.12 -19.36 -17.82
C THR A 219 -0.83 -20.81 -18.19
N GLU A 220 -0.36 -21.04 -19.42
CA GLU A 220 0.12 -22.34 -19.88
C GLU A 220 1.63 -22.50 -19.68
N GLN A 221 2.31 -21.46 -19.19
CA GLN A 221 3.74 -21.46 -19.02
C GLN A 221 4.15 -22.38 -17.86
N PRO A 222 5.14 -23.27 -18.04
CA PRO A 222 5.58 -24.19 -16.99
C PRO A 222 5.97 -23.48 -15.68
N ALA A 223 6.57 -22.29 -15.78
CA ALA A 223 6.93 -21.49 -14.61
C ALA A 223 5.70 -20.99 -13.83
N GLY A 224 4.66 -20.55 -14.54
CA GLY A 224 3.39 -20.12 -13.96
C GLY A 224 2.63 -21.27 -13.29
N LEU A 225 2.57 -22.43 -13.94
CA LEU A 225 1.97 -23.64 -13.35
C LEU A 225 2.69 -24.08 -12.06
N ALA A 226 4.02 -24.12 -12.08
CA ALA A 226 4.79 -24.42 -10.88
C ALA A 226 4.58 -23.37 -9.77
N ALA A 227 4.39 -22.10 -10.13
CA ALA A 227 4.08 -21.06 -9.16
C ALA A 227 2.69 -21.24 -8.53
N LEU A 228 1.67 -21.62 -9.32
CA LEU A 228 0.33 -21.97 -8.81
C LEU A 228 0.38 -23.13 -7.82
N GLU A 229 1.18 -24.16 -8.11
CA GLU A 229 1.38 -25.30 -7.21
C GLU A 229 2.02 -24.87 -5.88
N ARG A 230 3.08 -24.05 -5.93
CA ARG A 230 3.74 -23.52 -4.72
C ARG A 230 2.80 -22.69 -3.86
N LEU A 231 2.02 -21.79 -4.48
CA LEU A 231 1.03 -20.96 -3.76
C LEU A 231 -0.05 -21.81 -3.10
N ALA A 232 -0.50 -22.87 -3.77
CA ALA A 232 -1.49 -23.77 -3.19
C ALA A 232 -0.93 -24.62 -2.06
N ALA A 233 0.30 -25.13 -2.18
CA ALA A 233 0.98 -25.83 -1.09
C ALA A 233 1.15 -24.92 0.12
N ALA A 234 1.48 -23.64 -0.07
CA ALA A 234 1.49 -22.65 0.99
C ALA A 234 0.11 -22.46 1.65
N ALA A 235 -0.95 -22.41 0.85
CA ALA A 235 -2.31 -22.30 1.35
C ALA A 235 -2.79 -23.51 2.14
N GLU A 236 -2.39 -24.72 1.75
CA GLU A 236 -2.69 -25.95 2.50
C GLU A 236 -2.03 -25.95 3.87
N ARG A 237 -0.76 -25.51 3.95
CA ARG A 237 -0.06 -25.35 5.23
C ARG A 237 -0.76 -24.34 6.14
N LEU A 238 -1.12 -23.18 5.60
CA LEU A 238 -1.82 -22.11 6.35
C LEU A 238 -3.28 -22.45 6.67
N GLY A 239 -3.90 -23.32 5.86
CA GLY A 239 -5.27 -23.82 5.99
C GLY A 239 -5.43 -25.05 6.88
N GLY A 240 -4.32 -25.64 7.36
CA GLY A 240 -4.28 -26.79 8.24
C GLY A 240 -5.04 -26.60 9.56
N ARG A 241 -5.34 -27.72 10.24
CA ARG A 241 -6.20 -27.75 11.43
C ARG A 241 -5.61 -26.85 12.53
N PRO A 242 -6.33 -25.78 12.96
CA PRO A 242 -5.82 -24.81 13.92
C PRO A 242 -5.74 -25.41 15.33
N ALA A 243 -4.84 -24.87 16.17
CA ALA A 243 -4.90 -25.10 17.60
C ALA A 243 -6.23 -24.57 18.16
N ALA A 244 -6.79 -25.22 19.18
CA ALA A 244 -8.06 -24.81 19.78
C ALA A 244 -7.94 -23.37 20.32
N GLY A 245 -8.60 -22.41 19.65
CA GLY A 245 -8.55 -20.98 19.96
C GLY A 245 -8.37 -20.08 18.74
N GLU A 246 -7.53 -20.47 17.77
CA GLU A 246 -7.24 -19.69 16.55
C GLU A 246 -8.24 -19.95 15.40
N ALA A 247 -9.11 -20.95 15.58
CA ALA A 247 -9.98 -21.47 14.55
C ALA A 247 -11.09 -20.51 14.10
N GLU A 248 -11.58 -19.67 15.01
CA GLU A 248 -12.78 -18.84 14.79
C GLU A 248 -12.44 -17.52 14.09
N GLU A 249 -11.30 -16.90 14.41
CA GLU A 249 -10.89 -15.60 13.87
C GLU A 249 -10.28 -15.70 12.46
N ALA A 250 -9.61 -16.81 12.13
CA ALA A 250 -8.98 -17.05 10.82
C ALA A 250 -9.92 -17.69 9.78
N ALA A 251 -11.10 -18.18 10.19
CA ALA A 251 -12.08 -18.83 9.31
C ALA A 251 -12.47 -18.00 8.07
N PRO A 252 -12.84 -16.70 8.18
CA PRO A 252 -13.22 -15.90 7.01
C PRO A 252 -12.04 -15.70 6.04
N GLN A 253 -10.83 -15.54 6.55
CA GLN A 253 -9.63 -15.37 5.72
C GLN A 253 -9.30 -16.66 4.95
N ARG A 254 -9.41 -17.82 5.61
CA ARG A 254 -9.25 -19.13 4.95
C ARG A 254 -10.31 -19.39 3.89
N ALA A 255 -11.56 -19.01 4.13
CA ALA A 255 -12.63 -19.11 3.13
C ALA A 255 -12.33 -18.24 1.90
N ARG A 256 -11.89 -16.99 2.12
CA ARG A 256 -11.47 -16.09 1.05
C ARG A 256 -10.29 -16.64 0.25
N LEU A 257 -9.27 -17.18 0.92
CA LEU A 257 -8.12 -17.82 0.28
C LEU A 257 -8.54 -19.01 -0.59
N ARG A 258 -9.40 -19.90 -0.08
CA ARG A 258 -9.92 -21.04 -0.84
C ARG A 258 -10.69 -20.60 -2.08
N SER A 259 -11.56 -19.61 -1.95
CA SER A 259 -12.32 -19.06 -3.08
C SER A 259 -11.40 -18.43 -4.13
N ALA A 260 -10.41 -17.65 -3.70
CA ALA A 260 -9.45 -17.02 -4.60
C ALA A 260 -8.61 -18.06 -5.36
N LEU A 261 -8.11 -19.08 -4.68
CA LEU A 261 -7.33 -20.16 -5.32
C LEU A 261 -8.18 -21.02 -6.25
N ALA A 262 -9.45 -21.27 -5.93
CA ALA A 262 -10.35 -21.98 -6.81
C ALA A 262 -10.56 -21.21 -8.12
N ARG A 263 -10.72 -19.89 -8.07
CA ARG A 263 -10.78 -19.02 -9.25
C ARG A 263 -9.47 -19.01 -10.03
N LEU A 264 -8.35 -18.85 -9.31
CA LEU A 264 -7.02 -18.83 -9.91
C LEU A 264 -6.68 -20.15 -10.62
N ARG A 265 -7.10 -21.30 -10.08
CA ARG A 265 -6.92 -22.61 -10.72
C ARG A 265 -7.96 -22.92 -11.79
N GLY A 266 -9.18 -22.43 -11.63
CA GLY A 266 -10.27 -22.66 -12.59
C GLY A 266 -10.00 -22.03 -13.96
N GLY A 267 -9.24 -20.92 -14.01
CA GLY A 267 -8.72 -20.36 -15.27
C GLY A 267 -7.79 -21.31 -16.02
N ALA A 268 -6.97 -22.10 -15.30
CA ALA A 268 -6.04 -23.06 -15.91
C ALA A 268 -6.74 -24.29 -16.51
N ALA A 269 -7.92 -24.65 -16.00
CA ALA A 269 -8.68 -25.83 -16.42
C ALA A 269 -9.70 -25.54 -17.54
N GLY A 270 -9.83 -24.27 -17.96
CA GLY A 270 -10.86 -23.81 -18.89
C GLY A 270 -10.54 -23.98 -20.39
N THR A 271 -9.35 -24.48 -20.76
CA THR A 271 -8.91 -24.54 -22.17
C THR A 271 -8.95 -25.94 -22.82
N ASP A 272 -9.34 -27.00 -22.11
CA ASP A 272 -9.53 -28.34 -22.71
C ASP A 272 -10.90 -28.55 -23.40
N ALA A 273 -11.65 -27.47 -23.66
CA ALA A 273 -12.92 -27.52 -24.36
C ALA A 273 -13.05 -26.41 -25.43
N CYS A 274 -12.16 -26.44 -26.42
CA CYS A 274 -12.44 -25.91 -27.77
C CYS A 274 -11.61 -26.67 -28.81
#